data_AF-A0A1E7IR32-F1
#
_entry.id   AF-A0A1E7IR32-F1
#
_cell.length_a   1.000
_cell.length_b   1.000
_cell.length_c   1.000
_cell.angle_alpha   90.00
_cell.angle_beta   90.00
_cell.angle_gamma   90.00
#
_symmetry.space_group_name_H-M   'P 1'
#
loop_
_entity.id
_entity.type
_entity.pdbx_description
1 polymer ?
#
loop_
_entity_poly.entity_id
_entity_poly.type
_entity_poly.pdbx_seq_one_letter_code
_entity_poly.pdbx_strand_id
1 'polypeptide(L)'
;MSSGINRIRVLFPLLLILLLWMLSACAPIIYTKSLLQKTAGQCGGLLSYYEALRVMSVEELEQEQAMLRVSLNHTEIPCDQLRLAMLLGMPEFRFNNDSEAEQLLKDFFEKEKTPAIQDKQIAWLLADEVQWRKKIQRNQQTLKNQLQKERAISLNLLEQLTKAQSTLKQLKNIDKNINAREQEISTPSTDKIPHEPK
;
A
#
# COMPACT_ATOMS: atom_id res chain seq x y z
N MET A 1 7.99 -32.46 -67.61
CA MET A 1 8.81 -32.72 -66.41
C MET A 1 9.87 -31.64 -66.32
N SER A 2 9.72 -30.64 -65.43
CA SER A 2 10.79 -29.80 -64.87
C SER A 2 10.18 -28.54 -64.23
N SER A 3 9.89 -28.62 -62.93
CA SER A 3 9.71 -27.45 -62.05
C SER A 3 9.43 -27.93 -60.63
N GLY A 4 10.47 -28.08 -59.83
CA GLY A 4 10.29 -28.58 -58.46
C GLY A 4 11.51 -28.53 -57.53
N ILE A 5 12.56 -27.77 -57.84
CA ILE A 5 13.82 -27.84 -57.05
C ILE A 5 14.21 -26.51 -56.38
N ASN A 6 13.59 -25.38 -56.73
CA ASN A 6 14.06 -24.07 -56.26
C ASN A 6 13.46 -23.55 -54.93
N ARG A 7 12.61 -24.30 -54.22
CA ARG A 7 12.00 -23.81 -52.96
C ARG A 7 12.78 -24.16 -51.68
N ILE A 8 13.77 -25.06 -51.74
CA ILE A 8 14.47 -25.55 -50.55
C ILE A 8 15.62 -24.60 -50.12
N ARG A 9 16.16 -23.78 -51.03
CA ARG A 9 17.31 -22.89 -50.72
C ARG A 9 16.98 -21.66 -49.86
N VAL A 10 15.72 -21.24 -49.76
CA VAL A 10 15.33 -20.02 -49.03
C VAL A 10 14.86 -20.30 -47.60
N LEU A 11 14.41 -21.53 -47.31
CA LEU A 11 13.94 -21.92 -45.98
C LEU A 11 15.10 -22.16 -44.99
N PHE A 12 16.26 -22.59 -45.49
CA PHE A 12 17.42 -22.90 -44.64
C PHE A 12 17.97 -21.69 -43.86
N PRO A 13 18.17 -20.48 -44.44
CA PRO A 13 18.66 -19.34 -43.68
C PRO A 13 17.65 -18.82 -42.64
N LEU A 14 16.34 -18.89 -42.94
CA LEU A 14 15.29 -18.45 -42.03
C LEU A 14 15.21 -19.34 -40.77
N LEU A 15 15.38 -20.65 -40.94
CA LEU A 15 15.38 -21.60 -39.83
C LEU A 15 16.65 -21.46 -38.95
N LEU A 16 17.79 -21.11 -39.56
CA LEU A 16 19.05 -20.84 -38.86
C LEU A 16 18.98 -19.56 -38.02
N ILE A 17 18.33 -18.51 -38.53
CA ILE A 17 18.08 -17.28 -37.78
C ILE A 17 17.13 -17.57 -36.60
N LEU A 18 16.04 -18.32 -36.80
CA LEU A 18 15.10 -18.68 -35.74
C LEU A 18 15.75 -19.52 -34.62
N LEU A 19 16.67 -20.43 -34.97
CA LEU A 19 17.46 -21.17 -33.99
C LEU A 19 18.43 -20.26 -33.20
N LEU A 20 19.09 -19.29 -33.86
CA LEU A 20 19.97 -18.35 -33.16
C LEU A 20 19.25 -17.46 -32.14
N TRP A 21 17.99 -17.09 -32.40
CA TRP A 21 17.20 -16.30 -31.46
C TRP A 21 16.78 -17.11 -30.22
N MET A 22 16.55 -18.42 -30.37
CA MET A 22 16.24 -19.30 -29.23
C MET A 22 17.45 -19.58 -28.33
N LEU A 23 18.68 -19.56 -28.86
CA LEU A 23 19.89 -19.72 -28.02
C LEU A 23 20.25 -18.46 -27.21
N SER A 24 19.76 -17.27 -27.58
CA SER A 24 20.05 -16.03 -26.85
C SER A 24 19.22 -15.85 -25.57
N ALA A 25 18.19 -16.66 -25.34
CA ALA A 25 17.30 -16.53 -24.18
C ALA A 25 17.70 -17.39 -22.96
N CYS A 26 18.72 -18.24 -23.09
CA CYS A 26 19.19 -19.14 -22.03
C CYS A 26 20.69 -18.98 -21.72
N ALA A 27 21.28 -17.81 -21.93
CA ALA A 27 22.51 -17.51 -21.23
C ALA A 27 22.13 -17.28 -19.75
N PRO A 28 22.54 -18.13 -18.80
CA PRO A 28 22.46 -17.73 -17.40
C PRO A 28 23.24 -16.42 -17.34
N ILE A 29 22.58 -15.35 -16.90
CA ILE A 29 23.29 -14.16 -16.47
C ILE A 29 24.13 -14.67 -15.30
N ILE A 30 25.40 -14.96 -15.59
CA ILE A 30 26.40 -15.15 -14.56
C ILE A 30 26.52 -13.74 -13.98
N TYR A 31 25.63 -13.44 -13.03
CA TYR A 31 25.93 -12.47 -11.99
C TYR A 31 27.17 -13.04 -11.34
N THR A 32 28.33 -12.61 -11.86
CA THR A 32 29.55 -12.58 -11.09
C THR A 32 29.13 -11.85 -9.83
N LYS A 33 28.84 -12.62 -8.78
CA LYS A 33 28.78 -12.16 -7.40
C LYS A 33 30.08 -11.41 -7.25
N SER A 34 30.02 -10.10 -7.44
CA SER A 34 31.16 -9.22 -7.30
C SER A 34 31.63 -9.50 -5.90
N LEU A 35 32.74 -10.25 -5.81
CA LEU A 35 33.49 -10.48 -4.61
C LEU A 35 33.92 -9.10 -4.17
N LEU A 36 33.03 -8.52 -3.39
CA LEU A 36 33.07 -7.19 -2.85
C LEU A 36 34.32 -7.18 -1.97
N GLN A 37 35.39 -6.65 -2.56
CA GLN A 37 36.72 -6.70 -2.01
C GLN A 37 36.68 -5.96 -0.67
N LYS A 38 36.70 -6.77 0.40
CA LYS A 38 36.50 -6.38 1.79
C LYS A 38 37.68 -5.52 2.24
N THR A 39 37.60 -4.21 2.04
CA THR A 39 38.44 -3.28 2.81
C THR A 39 37.95 -3.34 4.26
N ALA A 40 38.86 -3.60 5.19
CA ALA A 40 38.50 -3.75 6.60
C ALA A 40 37.84 -2.46 7.12
N GLY A 41 36.57 -2.54 7.51
CA GLY A 41 35.84 -1.45 8.16
C GLY A 41 34.95 -0.57 7.27
N GLN A 42 34.97 -0.75 5.94
CA GLN A 42 34.05 -0.08 5.03
C GLN A 42 32.99 -1.05 4.52
N CYS A 43 31.73 -0.62 4.54
CA CYS A 43 30.65 -1.35 3.91
C CYS A 43 30.70 -1.07 2.40
N GLY A 44 31.66 -1.71 1.72
CA GLY A 44 31.89 -1.49 0.30
C GLY A 44 30.60 -1.59 -0.52
N GLY A 45 30.43 -0.66 -1.46
CA GLY A 45 29.37 -0.70 -2.48
C GLY A 45 27.94 -0.67 -1.96
N LEU A 46 27.63 0.02 -0.85
CA LEU A 46 26.25 0.12 -0.34
C LEU A 46 25.26 0.66 -1.37
N LEU A 47 25.65 1.64 -2.18
CA LEU A 47 24.80 2.17 -3.25
C LEU A 47 24.57 1.13 -4.35
N SER A 48 25.63 0.44 -4.79
CA SER A 48 25.51 -0.65 -5.76
C SER A 48 24.68 -1.83 -5.21
N TYR A 49 24.77 -2.08 -3.91
CA TYR A 49 23.93 -3.06 -3.23
C TYR A 49 22.46 -2.63 -3.25
N TYR A 50 22.15 -1.37 -2.92
CA TYR A 50 20.79 -0.82 -3.01
C TYR A 50 20.22 -0.93 -4.44
N GLU A 51 21.02 -0.57 -5.44
CA GLU A 51 20.63 -0.70 -6.85
C GLU A 51 20.35 -2.16 -7.24
N ALA A 52 21.17 -3.10 -6.76
CA ALA A 52 20.96 -4.52 -6.97
C ALA A 52 19.64 -4.99 -6.31
N LEU A 53 19.35 -4.58 -5.08
CA LEU A 53 18.11 -4.94 -4.40
C LEU A 53 16.86 -4.54 -5.20
N ARG A 54 16.90 -3.42 -5.92
CA ARG A 54 15.76 -2.93 -6.71
C ARG A 54 15.43 -3.78 -7.93
N VAL A 55 16.37 -4.61 -8.40
CA VAL A 55 16.20 -5.44 -9.59
C VAL A 55 16.14 -6.94 -9.27
N MET A 56 16.33 -7.32 -8.01
CA MET A 56 16.22 -8.71 -7.56
C MET A 56 14.76 -9.19 -7.56
N SER A 57 14.58 -10.48 -7.78
CA SER A 57 13.28 -11.14 -7.59
C SER A 57 12.90 -11.20 -6.11
N VAL A 58 11.62 -11.43 -5.82
CA VAL A 58 11.14 -11.56 -4.43
C VAL A 58 11.82 -12.73 -3.72
N GLU A 59 12.05 -13.83 -4.43
CA GLU A 59 12.73 -15.03 -3.90
C GLU A 59 14.21 -14.73 -3.58
N GLU A 60 14.91 -14.00 -4.44
CA GLU A 60 16.29 -13.59 -4.22
C GLU A 60 16.41 -12.67 -3.00
N LEU A 61 15.47 -11.73 -2.85
CA LEU A 61 15.44 -10.82 -1.71
C LEU A 61 15.17 -11.55 -0.38
N GLU A 62 14.28 -12.54 -0.38
CA GLU A 62 14.04 -13.38 0.81
C GLU A 62 15.26 -14.22 1.18
N GLN A 63 15.96 -14.74 0.16
CA GLN A 63 17.21 -15.45 0.38
C GLN A 63 18.29 -14.51 0.95
N GLU A 64 18.44 -13.31 0.40
CA GLU A 64 19.38 -12.30 0.90
C GLU A 64 19.05 -11.91 2.35
N GLN A 65 17.77 -11.68 2.66
CA GLN A 65 17.30 -11.40 4.02
C GLN A 65 17.68 -12.52 4.98
N ALA A 66 17.41 -13.78 4.61
CA ALA A 66 17.72 -14.94 5.44
C ALA A 66 19.23 -15.06 5.69
N MET A 67 20.06 -14.86 4.65
CA MET A 67 21.52 -14.89 4.78
C MET A 67 22.03 -13.78 5.71
N LEU A 68 21.53 -12.55 5.58
CA LEU A 68 21.92 -11.43 6.44
C LEU A 68 21.53 -11.66 7.91
N ARG A 69 20.32 -12.18 8.17
CA ARG A 69 19.89 -12.54 9.52
C ARG A 69 20.79 -13.60 10.14
N VAL A 70 21.14 -14.64 9.38
CA VAL A 70 22.09 -15.66 9.84
C VAL A 70 23.46 -15.03 10.12
N SER A 71 23.99 -14.21 9.21
CA SER A 71 25.30 -13.58 9.40
C SER A 71 25.38 -12.71 10.66
N LEU A 72 24.33 -11.92 10.93
CA LEU A 72 24.26 -11.04 12.10
C LEU A 72 24.33 -11.79 13.41
N ASN A 73 23.65 -12.93 13.51
CA ASN A 73 23.66 -13.77 14.70
C ASN A 73 25.04 -14.38 15.00
N HIS A 74 25.91 -14.49 14.00
CA HIS A 74 27.21 -15.17 14.15
C HIS A 74 28.40 -14.23 14.24
N THR A 75 28.34 -13.06 13.58
CA THR A 75 29.55 -12.25 13.34
C THR A 75 29.44 -10.78 13.74
N GLU A 76 28.25 -10.31 14.15
CA GLU A 76 27.96 -8.91 14.52
C GLU A 76 28.60 -7.86 13.59
N ILE A 77 28.68 -8.16 12.28
CA ILE A 77 29.31 -7.28 11.30
C ILE A 77 28.40 -6.06 11.07
N PRO A 78 28.85 -4.82 11.35
CA PRO A 78 28.02 -3.62 11.18
C PRO A 78 27.49 -3.44 9.75
N CYS A 79 28.23 -3.91 8.75
CA CYS A 79 27.80 -3.83 7.36
C CYS A 79 26.63 -4.72 7.00
N ASP A 80 26.56 -5.93 7.56
CA ASP A 80 25.41 -6.81 7.32
C ASP A 80 24.17 -6.26 8.02
N GLN A 81 24.36 -5.55 9.15
CA GLN A 81 23.31 -4.86 9.87
C GLN A 81 22.73 -3.72 9.03
N LEU A 82 23.60 -2.89 8.45
CA LEU A 82 23.19 -1.79 7.58
C LEU A 82 22.53 -2.29 6.28
N ARG A 83 23.04 -3.38 5.68
CA ARG A 83 22.41 -4.03 4.51
C ARG A 83 21.04 -4.59 4.82
N LEU A 84 20.87 -5.21 5.99
CA LEU A 84 19.57 -5.70 6.43
C LEU A 84 18.60 -4.55 6.70
N ALA A 85 19.06 -3.50 7.38
CA ALA A 85 18.24 -2.30 7.60
C ALA A 85 17.79 -1.67 6.28
N MET A 86 18.69 -1.61 5.29
CA MET A 86 18.38 -1.11 3.95
C MET A 86 17.31 -1.97 3.28
N LEU A 87 17.49 -3.29 3.26
CA LEU A 87 16.52 -4.24 2.69
C LEU A 87 15.14 -4.13 3.35
N LEU A 88 15.09 -4.09 4.69
CA LEU A 88 13.85 -3.95 5.46
C LEU A 88 13.20 -2.58 5.30
N GLY A 89 14.01 -1.55 5.06
CA GLY A 89 13.56 -0.18 4.83
C GLY A 89 13.18 0.11 3.39
N MET A 90 13.22 -0.85 2.46
CA MET A 90 12.79 -0.60 1.09
C MET A 90 11.27 -0.56 1.01
N PRO A 91 10.68 0.52 0.43
CA PRO A 91 9.26 0.50 0.11
C PRO A 91 8.97 -0.56 -0.96
N GLU A 92 7.72 -0.97 -1.09
CA GLU A 92 7.20 -1.89 -2.14
C GLU A 92 7.39 -3.39 -1.90
N PHE A 93 8.27 -3.81 -0.99
CA PHE A 93 8.43 -5.24 -0.68
C PHE A 93 7.54 -5.72 0.48
N ARG A 94 7.04 -6.96 0.36
CA ARG A 94 6.16 -7.60 1.35
C ARG A 94 6.77 -7.79 2.74
N PHE A 95 8.10 -7.83 2.80
CA PHE A 95 8.88 -7.98 4.04
C PHE A 95 9.44 -6.65 4.55
N ASN A 96 8.96 -5.50 4.03
CA ASN A 96 9.27 -4.20 4.62
C ASN A 96 8.90 -4.22 6.11
N ASN A 97 9.85 -3.81 6.93
CA ASN A 97 9.66 -3.63 8.36
C ASN A 97 10.40 -2.37 8.83
N ASP A 98 9.81 -1.21 8.58
CA ASP A 98 10.34 0.09 9.01
C ASP A 98 10.73 0.13 10.50
N SER A 99 10.04 -0.60 11.38
CA SER A 99 10.37 -0.62 12.81
C SER A 99 11.64 -1.42 13.12
N GLU A 100 11.83 -2.56 12.47
CA GLU A 100 13.05 -3.35 12.62
C GLU A 100 14.23 -2.67 11.93
N ALA A 101 14.01 -2.05 10.76
CA ALA A 101 15.03 -1.24 10.09
C ALA A 101 15.53 -0.09 10.98
N GLU A 102 14.61 0.65 11.62
CA GLU A 102 14.95 1.73 12.56
C GLU A 102 15.78 1.21 13.75
N GLN A 103 15.39 0.06 14.33
CA GLN A 103 16.12 -0.54 15.44
C GLN A 103 17.53 -0.94 15.03
N LEU A 104 17.68 -1.60 13.88
CA LEU A 104 19.00 -1.96 13.34
C LEU A 104 19.86 -0.73 13.07
N LEU A 105 19.28 0.39 12.62
CA LEU A 105 20.04 1.63 12.42
C LEU A 105 20.46 2.27 13.74
N LYS A 106 19.59 2.26 14.75
CA LYS A 106 19.92 2.73 16.09
C LYS A 106 21.08 1.92 16.67
N ASP A 107 20.99 0.60 16.64
CA ASP A 107 22.04 -0.31 17.10
C ASP A 107 23.34 -0.11 16.31
N PHE A 108 23.25 0.30 15.04
CA PHE A 108 24.43 0.56 14.19
C PHE A 108 25.18 1.81 14.64
N PHE A 109 24.44 2.84 15.08
CA PHE A 109 25.04 4.07 15.61
C PHE A 109 25.62 3.92 17.03
N GLU A 110 25.08 3.00 17.84
CA GLU A 110 25.51 2.78 19.22
C GLU A 110 26.79 1.93 19.34
N LYS A 111 27.17 1.16 18.30
CA LYS A 111 28.35 0.29 18.33
C LYS A 111 29.67 1.07 18.35
N GLU A 112 30.57 0.71 19.28
CA GLU A 112 31.90 1.32 19.48
C GLU A 112 32.86 1.16 18.29
N LYS A 113 32.73 0.07 17.52
CA LYS A 113 33.53 -0.14 16.30
C LYS A 113 33.06 0.86 15.25
N THR A 114 33.78 1.97 15.14
CA THR A 114 33.40 3.09 14.28
C THR A 114 33.32 2.65 12.81
N PRO A 115 32.11 2.58 12.21
CA PRO A 115 31.99 2.40 10.77
C PRO A 115 32.54 3.64 10.07
N ALA A 116 32.92 3.49 8.79
CA ALA A 116 33.43 4.59 8.01
C ALA A 116 32.41 5.75 7.94
N ILE A 117 32.91 6.98 7.83
CA ILE A 117 32.06 8.19 7.81
C ILE A 117 30.99 8.13 6.71
N GLN A 118 31.36 7.59 5.54
CA GLN A 118 30.44 7.41 4.40
C GLN A 118 29.29 6.45 4.75
N ASP A 119 29.59 5.34 5.42
CA ASP A 119 28.57 4.37 5.85
C ASP A 119 27.62 5.00 6.87
N LYS A 120 28.14 5.84 7.78
CA LYS A 120 27.30 6.62 8.72
C LYS A 120 26.39 7.60 8.00
N GLN A 121 26.86 8.30 6.97
CA GLN A 121 26.05 9.24 6.21
C GLN A 121 24.89 8.54 5.50
N ILE A 122 25.16 7.38 4.89
CA ILE A 122 24.12 6.55 4.26
C ILE A 122 23.14 6.04 5.32
N ALA A 123 23.63 5.57 6.47
CA ALA A 123 22.78 5.13 7.58
C ALA A 123 21.88 6.26 8.11
N TRP A 124 22.39 7.49 8.20
CA TRP A 124 21.62 8.65 8.62
C TRP A 124 20.49 8.99 7.64
N LEU A 125 20.80 9.00 6.35
CA LEU A 125 19.81 9.23 5.30
C LEU A 125 18.70 8.17 5.35
N LEU A 126 19.09 6.90 5.49
CA LEU A 126 18.15 5.79 5.60
C LEU A 126 17.29 5.90 6.87
N ALA A 127 17.87 6.30 7.99
CA ALA A 127 17.14 6.50 9.25
C ALA A 127 16.10 7.62 9.13
N ASP A 128 16.45 8.75 8.51
CA ASP A 128 15.52 9.85 8.25
C ASP A 128 14.37 9.41 7.33
N GLU A 129 14.69 8.68 6.27
CA GLU A 129 13.70 8.16 5.33
C GLU A 129 12.71 7.19 6.01
N VAL A 130 13.22 6.23 6.80
CA VAL A 130 12.42 5.28 7.59
C VAL A 130 11.51 6.03 8.57
N GLN A 131 12.07 6.99 9.31
CA GLN A 131 11.33 7.78 10.30
C GLN A 131 10.21 8.60 9.64
N TRP A 132 10.51 9.24 8.50
CA TRP A 132 9.56 10.00 7.72
C TRP A 132 8.39 9.12 7.22
N ARG A 133 8.68 7.93 6.69
CA ARG A 133 7.64 6.98 6.27
C ARG A 133 6.77 6.53 7.43
N LYS A 134 7.36 6.20 8.58
CA LYS A 134 6.58 5.86 9.81
C LYS A 134 5.68 7.01 10.25
N LYS A 135 6.13 8.25 10.12
CA LYS A 135 5.32 9.43 10.42
C LYS A 135 4.14 9.55 9.45
N ILE A 136 4.37 9.34 8.16
CA ILE A 136 3.31 9.36 7.15
C ILE A 136 2.29 8.25 7.38
N GLN A 137 2.73 7.01 7.63
CA GLN A 137 1.82 5.90 7.92
C GLN A 137 0.94 6.19 9.15
N ARG A 138 1.53 6.75 10.23
CA ARG A 138 0.76 7.18 11.42
C ARG A 138 -0.26 8.27 11.08
N ASN A 139 0.12 9.26 10.27
CA ASN A 139 -0.79 10.32 9.85
C ASN A 139 -1.93 9.75 8.98
N GLN A 140 -1.62 8.87 8.03
CA GLN A 140 -2.62 8.20 7.19
C GLN A 140 -3.62 7.40 8.04
N GLN A 141 -3.14 6.64 9.02
CA GLN A 141 -4.03 5.89 9.92
C GLN A 141 -4.90 6.83 10.77
N THR A 142 -4.34 7.95 11.22
CA THR A 142 -5.09 8.97 11.97
C THR A 142 -6.19 9.58 11.10
N LEU A 143 -5.88 9.98 9.87
CA LEU A 143 -6.85 10.52 8.92
C LEU A 143 -7.95 9.51 8.57
N LYS A 144 -7.59 8.23 8.38
CA LYS A 144 -8.55 7.16 8.13
C LYS A 144 -9.54 7.01 9.28
N ASN A 145 -9.05 7.03 10.52
CA ASN A 145 -9.87 6.96 11.72
C ASN A 145 -10.80 8.19 11.84
N GLN A 146 -10.29 9.39 11.56
CA GLN A 146 -11.09 10.61 11.55
C GLN A 146 -12.20 10.56 10.49
N LEU A 147 -11.87 10.13 9.27
CA LEU A 147 -12.85 9.98 8.19
C LEU A 147 -13.96 8.98 8.55
N GLN A 148 -13.61 7.87 9.19
CA GLN A 148 -14.60 6.89 9.67
C GLN A 148 -15.53 7.49 10.74
N LYS A 149 -14.98 8.26 11.69
CA LYS A 149 -15.77 8.96 12.71
C LYS A 149 -16.72 9.97 12.09
N GLU A 150 -16.22 10.82 11.18
CA GLU A 150 -17.05 11.80 10.45
C GLU A 150 -18.18 11.14 9.67
N ARG A 151 -17.90 10.03 8.98
CA ARG A 151 -18.95 9.25 8.30
C ARG A 151 -20.01 8.73 9.26
N ALA A 152 -19.61 8.20 10.42
CA ALA A 152 -20.55 7.73 11.42
C ALA A 152 -21.41 8.87 11.99
N ILE A 153 -20.81 10.04 12.25
CA ILE A 153 -21.52 11.24 12.71
C ILE A 153 -22.52 11.69 11.65
N SER A 154 -22.11 11.77 10.38
CA SER A 154 -22.98 12.18 9.27
C SER A 154 -24.19 11.25 9.11
N LEU A 155 -23.99 9.93 9.19
CA LEU A 155 -25.08 8.96 9.14
C LEU A 155 -26.05 9.13 10.31
N ASN A 156 -25.54 9.34 11.52
CA ASN A 156 -26.36 9.58 12.70
C ASN A 156 -27.20 10.86 12.54
N LEU A 157 -26.59 11.97 12.09
CA LEU A 157 -27.31 13.22 11.84
C LEU A 157 -28.40 13.04 10.77
N LEU A 158 -28.12 12.28 9.71
CA LEU A 158 -29.12 11.97 8.69
C LEU A 158 -30.29 11.18 9.27
N GLU A 159 -30.02 10.18 10.12
CA GLU A 159 -31.06 9.45 10.82
C GLU A 159 -31.91 10.38 11.71
N GLN A 160 -31.29 11.27 12.48
CA GLN A 160 -32.01 12.25 13.30
C GLN A 160 -32.88 13.18 12.46
N LEU A 161 -32.38 13.67 11.33
CA LEU A 161 -33.14 14.50 10.40
C LEU A 161 -34.35 13.75 9.85
N THR A 162 -34.20 12.49 9.46
CA THR A 162 -35.33 11.69 8.95
C THR A 162 -36.40 11.47 10.03
N LYS A 163 -35.99 11.21 11.28
CA LYS A 163 -36.90 11.11 12.43
C LYS A 163 -37.64 12.43 12.66
N ALA A 164 -36.93 13.56 12.74
CA ALA A 164 -37.54 14.88 12.92
C ALA A 164 -38.53 15.23 11.80
N GLN A 165 -38.18 14.94 10.55
CA GLN A 165 -39.09 15.12 9.40
C GLN A 165 -40.35 14.25 9.51
N SER A 166 -40.23 13.01 9.97
CA SER A 166 -41.38 12.13 10.18
C SER A 166 -42.33 12.68 11.27
N THR A 167 -41.78 13.19 12.37
CA THR A 167 -42.55 13.83 13.44
C THR A 167 -43.27 15.09 12.97
N LEU A 168 -42.60 15.95 12.18
CA LEU A 168 -43.25 17.12 11.59
C LEU A 168 -44.42 16.75 10.66
N LYS A 169 -44.28 15.69 9.86
CA LYS A 169 -45.39 15.19 9.03
C LYS A 169 -46.55 14.67 9.87
N GLN A 170 -46.28 13.98 10.97
CA GLN A 170 -47.31 13.51 11.91
C GLN A 170 -48.06 14.69 12.53
N LEU A 171 -47.35 15.69 13.05
CA LEU A 171 -47.96 16.90 13.63
C LEU A 171 -48.84 17.63 12.61
N LYS A 172 -48.35 17.80 11.37
CA LYS A 172 -49.13 18.42 10.29
C LYS A 172 -50.40 17.64 9.96
N ASN A 173 -50.38 16.31 10.06
CA ASN A 173 -51.58 15.49 9.85
C ASN A 173 -52.56 15.62 11.02
N ILE A 174 -52.07 15.74 12.25
CA ILE A 174 -52.90 16.00 13.43
C ILE A 174 -53.61 17.34 13.30
N ASP A 175 -52.88 18.42 12.97
CA ASP A 175 -53.46 19.76 12.79
C ASP A 175 -54.54 19.78 11.70
N LYS A 176 -54.31 19.10 10.57
CA LYS A 176 -55.31 18.96 9.51
C LYS A 176 -56.57 18.25 9.97
N ASN A 177 -56.41 17.18 10.76
CA ASN A 177 -57.54 16.41 11.29
C ASN A 177 -58.36 17.23 12.30
N ILE A 178 -57.68 17.97 13.19
CA ILE A 178 -58.33 18.90 14.12
C ILE A 178 -59.13 19.96 13.35
N ASN A 179 -58.51 20.63 12.38
CA ASN A 179 -59.17 21.66 11.58
C ASN A 179 -60.39 21.12 10.80
N ALA A 180 -60.30 19.92 10.24
CA ALA A 180 -61.43 19.28 9.55
C ALA A 180 -62.60 19.01 10.52
N ARG A 181 -62.29 18.51 11.72
CA ARG A 181 -63.29 18.23 12.75
C ARG A 181 -63.96 19.51 13.27
N GLU A 182 -63.20 20.60 13.43
CA GLU A 182 -63.76 21.90 13.82
C GLU A 182 -64.72 22.48 12.77
N GLN A 183 -64.43 22.26 11.48
CA GLN A 183 -65.32 22.67 10.38
C GLN A 183 -66.63 21.90 10.36
N GLU A 184 -66.60 20.58 10.60
CA GLU A 184 -67.81 19.74 10.68
C GLU A 184 -68.74 20.16 11.83
N ILE A 185 -68.18 20.56 12.98
CA ILE A 185 -68.96 21.02 14.14
C ILE A 185 -69.55 22.42 13.92
N SER A 186 -68.87 23.25 13.12
CA SER A 186 -69.27 24.65 12.87
C SER A 186 -70.29 24.81 11.74
N THR A 187 -70.55 23.78 10.93
CA THR A 187 -71.69 23.78 10.00
C THR A 187 -72.96 23.34 10.76
N PRO A 188 -73.90 24.24 11.07
CA PRO A 188 -75.15 23.83 11.68
C PRO A 188 -75.91 22.99 10.66
N SER A 189 -76.20 21.73 11.03
CA SER A 189 -77.18 20.92 10.32
C SER A 189 -78.45 21.74 10.22
N THR A 190 -78.75 22.23 9.02
CA THR A 190 -80.02 22.90 8.73
C THR A 190 -81.05 21.78 8.67
N ASP A 191 -81.45 21.31 9.85
CA ASP A 191 -82.44 20.25 10.00
C ASP A 191 -83.77 20.81 9.47
N LYS A 192 -84.22 20.22 8.36
CA LYS A 192 -85.49 20.53 7.71
C LYS A 192 -86.60 20.20 8.70
N ILE A 193 -87.21 21.22 9.29
CA ILE A 193 -88.48 21.11 10.02
C ILE A 193 -89.52 20.53 9.04
N PRO A 194 -90.09 19.35 9.29
CA PRO A 194 -91.14 18.80 8.43
C PRO A 194 -92.41 19.63 8.60
N HIS A 195 -92.85 20.27 7.51
CA HIS A 195 -94.16 20.90 7.46
C HIS A 195 -95.25 19.81 7.45
N GLU A 196 -96.11 19.84 8.46
CA GLU A 196 -97.32 19.02 8.57
C GLU A 196 -98.42 19.61 7.66
N PRO A 197 -98.97 18.85 6.70
CA PRO A 197 -100.14 19.29 5.94
C PRO A 197 -101.43 18.86 6.66
N LYS A 198 -102.39 19.79 6.69
CA LYS A 198 -103.76 19.64 7.21
C LYS A 198 -104.62 18.68 6.38
#